data_AF-A0A1U7I3Z8-F1
#
_entry.id   AF-A0A1U7I3Z8-F1
#
_cell.length_a   1.000
_cell.length_b   1.000
_cell.length_c   1.000
_cell.angle_alpha   90.00
_cell.angle_beta   90.00
_cell.angle_gamma   90.00
#
_symmetry.space_group_name_H-M   'P 1'
#
loop_
_entity.id
_entity.type
_entity.pdbx_description
1 polymer ?
#
loop_
_entity_poly.entity_id
_entity_poly.type
_entity_poly.pdbx_seq_one_letter_code
_entity_poly.pdbx_strand_id
1 'polypeptide(L)'
;MSVIHQNGNQLIHIPPDLSNLFSSAGASYFQGNSNTVTKKVIKVLAPIKPASSTTPFDQETLVTNGNNFGIVNKIMPDSPTPVQIYWWSNGSEEIELKFWYSLNDLRVLKIEPLPLFVTQKTFLIIPAGTLVLTENGELLQWTETLFWLKEINNDGYYLLNQSQEWLFPLENFPGIPFACVNELPSKAVLSATKRLNFPQLKILISLWLSLNSPVDILELIYHNGETEIDLKYQFIRSEYLAGENYLQTDLEAAWKTGFSLHLKERKSSIGMFGFKADWRIVQCTPKTVTVSRSHNNHHCTYDYQFGTVIDLEPRSDKPVSIQWEHNESTGNYTLPEIRANFISQIVLVKISDQVGYILSADRKFYQAIVGFASKSVAHSWWRRIKKELGHLSDLKSNYHPSVKHLKNQMKAKYFYLAQFPHQKTLNARLRHLQIVANWDLTKHSH
;
A
#
# COMPACT_ATOMS: atom_id res chain seq x y z
N MET A 1 -53.76 -1.98 6.06
CA MET A 1 -53.01 -0.83 6.61
C MET A 1 -51.70 -0.76 5.82
N SER A 2 -51.69 -0.07 4.68
CA SER A 2 -51.50 1.39 4.49
C SER A 2 -50.00 1.74 4.51
N VAL A 3 -49.34 2.46 3.58
CA VAL A 3 -49.64 3.27 2.37
C VAL A 3 -48.24 3.47 1.69
N ILE A 4 -48.05 3.11 0.42
CA ILE A 4 -47.75 3.95 -0.78
C ILE A 4 -46.51 4.88 -0.73
N HIS A 5 -45.59 4.72 -1.71
CA HIS A 5 -45.21 5.71 -2.75
C HIS A 5 -44.33 5.01 -3.80
N GLN A 6 -44.86 4.59 -4.96
CA GLN A 6 -45.05 5.30 -6.25
C GLN A 6 -43.76 5.67 -7.01
N ASN A 7 -43.41 4.77 -7.94
CA ASN A 7 -43.08 4.93 -9.37
C ASN A 7 -42.54 6.27 -9.90
N GLY A 8 -41.41 6.15 -10.61
CA GLY A 8 -40.92 7.09 -11.61
C GLY A 8 -40.00 6.43 -12.63
N ASN A 9 -40.38 5.28 -13.21
CA ASN A 9 -39.73 4.75 -14.41
C ASN A 9 -40.07 5.66 -15.59
N GLN A 10 -39.21 6.63 -15.90
CA GLN A 10 -39.17 7.21 -17.23
C GLN A 10 -38.40 6.26 -18.15
N LEU A 11 -39.16 5.58 -19.00
CA LEU A 11 -38.66 4.91 -20.19
C LEU A 11 -37.92 5.94 -21.05
N ILE A 12 -36.61 5.80 -21.15
CA ILE A 12 -35.82 6.46 -22.20
C ILE A 12 -36.22 5.78 -23.50
N HIS A 13 -37.00 6.47 -24.32
CA HIS A 13 -37.23 6.08 -25.70
C HIS A 13 -35.90 6.23 -26.44
N ILE A 14 -35.19 5.13 -26.61
CA ILE A 14 -34.08 5.03 -27.55
C ILE A 14 -34.70 5.09 -28.96
N PRO A 15 -34.35 6.07 -29.82
CA PRO A 15 -34.81 6.06 -31.20
C PRO A 15 -34.31 4.77 -31.88
N PRO A 16 -35.16 4.06 -32.63
CA PRO A 16 -34.69 2.95 -33.45
C PRO A 16 -33.83 3.53 -34.58
N ASP A 17 -32.75 2.83 -34.92
CA ASP A 17 -31.76 3.16 -35.97
C ASP A 17 -30.67 4.21 -35.67
N LEU A 18 -29.76 3.87 -34.74
CA LEU A 18 -28.36 4.32 -34.82
C LEU A 18 -27.56 3.58 -35.93
N SER A 19 -28.08 2.46 -36.44
CA SER A 19 -27.48 1.60 -37.48
C SER A 19 -27.12 2.35 -38.76
N ASN A 20 -27.97 3.30 -39.16
CA ASN A 20 -27.83 4.03 -40.41
C ASN A 20 -26.73 5.12 -40.35
N LEU A 21 -26.33 5.56 -39.15
CA LEU A 21 -25.20 6.49 -38.98
C LEU A 21 -23.84 5.77 -38.98
N PHE A 22 -23.79 4.54 -38.47
CA PHE A 22 -22.55 3.74 -38.44
C PHE A 22 -22.23 3.04 -39.76
N SER A 23 -23.22 2.91 -40.65
CA SER A 23 -23.03 2.30 -41.98
C SER A 23 -22.20 3.16 -42.94
N SER A 24 -21.99 4.45 -42.65
CA SER A 24 -21.17 5.37 -43.44
C SER A 24 -19.83 5.76 -42.78
N ALA A 25 -19.57 5.32 -41.55
CA ALA A 25 -18.31 5.59 -40.83
C ALA A 25 -17.24 4.51 -41.06
N GLY A 26 -17.55 3.50 -41.87
CA GLY A 26 -16.60 2.49 -42.34
C GLY A 26 -15.81 2.99 -43.54
N ALA A 27 -14.55 3.37 -43.29
CA ALA A 27 -13.45 3.39 -44.26
C ALA A 27 -13.76 3.93 -45.66
N SER A 28 -13.71 5.25 -45.82
CA SER A 28 -13.32 5.83 -47.10
C SER A 28 -12.76 7.24 -46.92
N TYR A 29 -11.46 7.38 -47.14
CA TYR A 29 -10.85 8.61 -47.61
C TYR A 29 -11.55 8.98 -48.94
N PHE A 30 -12.62 9.77 -48.88
CA PHE A 30 -13.17 10.44 -50.06
C PHE A 30 -12.55 11.83 -50.15
N GLN A 31 -11.48 11.93 -50.93
CA GLN A 31 -11.29 13.12 -51.77
C GLN A 31 -12.48 13.16 -52.73
N GLY A 32 -13.34 14.17 -52.58
CA GLY A 32 -14.47 14.39 -53.46
C GLY A 32 -15.10 15.74 -53.16
N ASN A 33 -14.77 16.73 -53.98
CA ASN A 33 -15.52 17.98 -54.10
C ASN A 33 -16.99 17.63 -54.38
N SER A 34 -17.84 17.71 -53.38
CA SER A 34 -19.26 17.90 -53.56
C SER A 34 -19.58 19.25 -52.93
N ASN A 35 -20.21 20.14 -53.70
CA ASN A 35 -20.73 21.40 -53.20
C ASN A 35 -21.85 21.08 -52.20
N THR A 36 -21.48 20.78 -50.95
CA THR A 36 -22.43 20.68 -49.85
C THR A 36 -22.92 22.09 -49.57
N VAL A 37 -24.17 22.37 -49.90
CA VAL A 37 -24.81 23.65 -49.58
C VAL A 37 -24.93 23.76 -48.07
N THR A 38 -24.05 24.53 -47.45
CA THR A 38 -24.10 24.82 -46.01
C THR A 38 -25.29 25.72 -45.72
N LYS A 39 -26.20 25.29 -44.87
CA LYS A 39 -27.32 26.12 -44.40
C LYS A 39 -26.89 26.91 -43.17
N LYS A 40 -26.86 28.23 -43.29
CA LYS A 40 -26.44 29.13 -42.21
C LYS A 40 -27.63 29.62 -41.40
N VAL A 41 -27.56 29.47 -40.09
CA VAL A 41 -28.49 30.04 -39.12
C VAL A 41 -27.97 31.41 -38.71
N ILE A 42 -28.75 32.47 -38.93
CA ILE A 42 -28.40 33.83 -38.50
C ILE A 42 -28.77 34.04 -37.04
N LYS A 43 -29.90 33.47 -36.59
CA LYS A 43 -30.41 33.72 -35.24
C LYS A 43 -31.22 32.56 -34.69
N VAL A 44 -31.01 32.25 -33.42
CA VAL A 44 -31.86 31.36 -32.61
C VAL A 44 -32.84 32.23 -31.83
N LEU A 45 -34.14 32.04 -32.05
CA LEU A 45 -35.19 32.95 -31.53
C LEU A 45 -35.77 32.49 -30.19
N ALA A 46 -35.75 31.18 -29.91
CA ALA A 46 -36.27 30.60 -28.66
C ALA A 46 -35.48 29.35 -28.26
N PRO A 47 -34.33 29.48 -27.57
CA PRO A 47 -33.63 28.34 -26.99
C PRO A 47 -34.38 27.79 -25.76
N ILE A 48 -34.44 26.47 -25.61
CA ILE A 48 -35.17 25.80 -24.50
C ILE A 48 -34.39 25.86 -23.18
N LYS A 49 -33.10 26.22 -23.21
CA LYS A 49 -32.30 26.52 -22.01
C LYS A 49 -31.69 27.93 -22.12
N PRO A 50 -31.80 28.77 -21.07
CA PRO A 50 -31.21 30.10 -21.05
C PRO A 50 -29.68 30.04 -20.97
N ALA A 51 -29.04 31.13 -21.41
CA ALA A 51 -27.60 31.33 -21.42
C ALA A 51 -26.95 31.07 -20.05
N SER A 52 -25.80 30.41 -20.06
CA SER A 52 -24.89 30.38 -18.93
C SER A 52 -23.79 31.44 -19.15
N SER A 53 -23.40 32.07 -18.05
CA SER A 53 -22.68 33.34 -17.94
C SER A 53 -21.27 33.30 -18.50
N THR A 54 -20.70 34.50 -18.71
CA THR A 54 -19.31 34.81 -19.09
C THR A 54 -18.21 34.30 -18.13
N THR A 55 -18.52 33.35 -17.24
CA THR A 55 -17.59 32.69 -16.31
C THR A 55 -17.40 31.23 -16.71
N PRO A 56 -16.15 30.69 -16.71
CA PRO A 56 -15.91 29.31 -17.17
C PRO A 56 -16.50 28.23 -16.25
N PHE A 57 -17.01 28.59 -15.07
CA PHE A 57 -17.66 27.68 -14.13
C PHE A 57 -19.06 28.21 -13.84
N ASP A 58 -20.07 27.44 -14.21
CA ASP A 58 -21.46 27.65 -13.84
C ASP A 58 -21.96 26.48 -12.98
N GLN A 59 -23.11 26.65 -12.34
CA GLN A 59 -23.72 25.52 -11.62
C GLN A 59 -23.98 24.37 -12.60
N GLU A 60 -23.67 23.14 -12.16
CA GLU A 60 -23.69 21.90 -12.96
C GLU A 60 -22.58 21.75 -14.01
N THR A 61 -21.62 22.68 -14.09
CA THR A 61 -20.45 22.50 -14.95
C THR A 61 -19.62 21.28 -14.50
N LEU A 62 -19.37 20.35 -15.43
CA LEU A 62 -18.43 19.25 -15.23
C LEU A 62 -17.00 19.76 -15.25
N VAL A 63 -16.17 19.29 -14.33
CA VAL A 63 -14.78 19.73 -14.16
C VAL A 63 -13.84 18.54 -14.00
N THR A 64 -12.57 18.73 -14.35
CA THR A 64 -11.52 17.74 -14.14
C THR A 64 -10.24 18.42 -13.66
N ASN A 65 -9.42 17.69 -12.91
CA ASN A 65 -8.04 18.05 -12.59
C ASN A 65 -7.02 17.10 -13.24
N GLY A 66 -7.46 16.29 -14.21
CA GLY A 66 -6.67 15.25 -14.90
C GLY A 66 -6.69 13.88 -14.23
N ASN A 67 -6.92 13.81 -12.93
CA ASN A 67 -6.97 12.54 -12.18
C ASN A 67 -8.39 12.17 -11.76
N ASN A 68 -9.19 13.17 -11.42
CA ASN A 68 -10.54 13.01 -10.93
C ASN A 68 -11.50 13.87 -11.76
N PHE A 69 -12.77 13.47 -11.76
CA PHE A 69 -13.87 14.23 -12.33
C PHE A 69 -14.75 14.78 -11.22
N GLY A 70 -15.39 15.92 -11.46
CA GLY A 70 -16.36 16.49 -10.55
C GLY A 70 -17.42 17.34 -11.24
N ILE A 71 -18.36 17.85 -10.45
CA ILE A 71 -19.41 18.75 -10.89
C ILE A 71 -19.49 19.97 -9.97
N VAL A 72 -19.61 21.16 -10.55
CA VAL A 72 -19.82 22.40 -9.80
C VAL A 72 -21.23 22.37 -9.22
N ASN A 73 -21.33 22.36 -7.90
CA ASN A 73 -22.62 22.29 -7.21
C ASN A 73 -23.21 23.68 -6.93
N LYS A 74 -22.36 24.63 -6.53
CA LYS A 74 -22.78 25.98 -6.13
C LYS A 74 -21.70 27.00 -6.44
N ILE A 75 -22.15 28.22 -6.72
CA ILE A 75 -21.30 29.39 -6.91
C ILE A 75 -21.77 30.49 -5.96
N MET A 76 -20.84 31.07 -5.21
CA MET A 76 -21.05 32.19 -4.30
C MET A 76 -20.04 33.30 -4.67
N PRO A 77 -20.39 34.20 -5.60
CA PRO A 77 -19.45 35.16 -6.19
C PRO A 77 -18.73 36.04 -5.14
N ASP A 78 -19.41 36.35 -4.04
CA ASP A 78 -18.91 37.23 -2.98
C ASP A 78 -18.07 36.51 -1.91
N SER A 79 -17.81 35.20 -2.08
CA SER A 79 -17.01 34.39 -1.14
C SER A 79 -15.52 34.39 -1.54
N PRO A 80 -14.58 34.36 -0.58
CA PRO A 80 -13.16 34.13 -0.87
C PRO A 80 -12.90 32.77 -1.52
N THR A 81 -13.82 31.81 -1.35
CA THR A 81 -13.86 30.52 -2.06
C THR A 81 -15.19 30.41 -2.80
N PRO A 82 -15.31 30.97 -4.00
CA PRO A 82 -16.61 31.15 -4.65
C PRO A 82 -17.16 29.88 -5.29
N VAL A 83 -16.36 28.83 -5.54
CA VAL A 83 -16.82 27.65 -6.31
C VAL A 83 -16.83 26.41 -5.44
N GLN A 84 -17.98 25.73 -5.36
CA GLN A 84 -18.10 24.44 -4.69
C GLN A 84 -18.16 23.31 -5.71
N ILE A 85 -17.27 22.32 -5.59
CA ILE A 85 -17.22 21.15 -6.48
C ILE A 85 -17.47 19.87 -5.67
N TYR A 86 -18.27 18.99 -6.26
CA TYR A 86 -18.43 17.61 -5.88
C TYR A 86 -17.52 16.73 -6.73
N TRP A 87 -16.69 15.89 -6.10
CA TRP A 87 -15.82 14.97 -6.80
C TRP A 87 -16.34 13.54 -6.74
N TRP A 88 -16.23 12.83 -7.87
CA TRP A 88 -16.49 11.39 -7.92
C TRP A 88 -15.35 10.61 -7.26
N SER A 89 -15.72 9.49 -6.64
CA SER A 89 -14.78 8.51 -6.12
C SER A 89 -14.23 7.65 -7.25
N ASN A 90 -12.95 7.28 -7.16
CA ASN A 90 -12.28 6.55 -8.24
C ASN A 90 -12.92 5.17 -8.44
N GLY A 91 -13.51 4.95 -9.62
CA GLY A 91 -14.12 3.67 -9.99
C GLY A 91 -15.52 3.43 -9.42
N SER A 92 -16.21 4.47 -8.94
CA SER A 92 -17.57 4.40 -8.43
C SER A 92 -18.42 5.57 -8.95
N GLU A 93 -19.72 5.35 -9.09
CA GLU A 93 -20.70 6.38 -9.44
C GLU A 93 -21.06 7.28 -8.24
N GLU A 94 -20.53 6.97 -7.04
CA GLU A 94 -20.81 7.70 -5.81
C GLU A 94 -19.94 8.96 -5.67
N ILE A 95 -20.61 10.08 -5.34
CA ILE A 95 -20.00 11.37 -5.04
C ILE A 95 -19.56 11.38 -3.57
N GLU A 96 -18.25 11.41 -3.30
CA GLU A 96 -17.73 11.30 -1.93
C GLU A 96 -17.34 12.64 -1.30
N LEU A 97 -16.87 13.61 -2.09
CA LEU A 97 -16.12 14.75 -1.55
C LEU A 97 -16.62 16.10 -2.05
N LYS A 98 -16.92 17.01 -1.11
CA LYS A 98 -17.37 18.38 -1.35
C LYS A 98 -16.32 19.37 -0.88
N PHE A 99 -15.80 20.19 -1.78
CA PHE A 99 -14.83 21.23 -1.45
C PHE A 99 -15.18 22.58 -2.06
N TRP A 100 -14.80 23.64 -1.35
CA TRP A 100 -14.87 25.02 -1.83
C TRP A 100 -13.49 25.46 -2.31
N TYR A 101 -13.44 26.14 -3.45
CA TYR A 101 -12.21 26.57 -4.12
C TYR A 101 -12.21 28.08 -4.32
N SER A 102 -11.07 28.71 -4.08
CA SER A 102 -10.77 30.04 -4.60
C SER A 102 -10.44 29.97 -6.09
N LEU A 103 -10.54 31.09 -6.80
CA LEU A 103 -10.11 31.16 -8.21
C LEU A 103 -8.61 30.82 -8.39
N ASN A 104 -7.79 31.11 -7.38
CA ASN A 104 -6.38 30.73 -7.38
C ASN A 104 -6.20 29.21 -7.21
N ASP A 105 -7.00 28.57 -6.35
CA ASP A 105 -6.94 27.12 -6.17
C ASP A 105 -7.31 26.39 -7.46
N LEU A 106 -8.35 26.86 -8.17
CA LEU A 106 -8.73 26.30 -9.46
C LEU A 106 -7.58 26.33 -10.47
N ARG A 107 -6.82 27.44 -10.51
CA ARG A 107 -5.65 27.58 -11.39
C ARG A 107 -4.48 26.69 -10.96
N VAL A 108 -4.12 26.70 -9.67
CA VAL A 108 -2.97 25.94 -9.15
C VAL A 108 -3.20 24.44 -9.27
N LEU A 109 -4.43 23.99 -9.00
CA LEU A 109 -4.82 22.58 -9.07
C LEU A 109 -5.20 22.13 -10.49
N LYS A 110 -5.08 23.02 -11.50
CA LYS A 110 -5.46 22.77 -12.89
C LYS A 110 -6.88 22.20 -13.02
N ILE A 111 -7.80 22.73 -12.23
CA ILE A 111 -9.21 22.36 -12.29
C ILE A 111 -9.80 23.15 -13.45
N GLU A 112 -10.19 22.44 -14.50
CA GLU A 112 -10.70 23.03 -15.74
C GLU A 112 -12.08 22.43 -16.08
N PRO A 113 -12.98 23.20 -16.70
CA PRO A 113 -14.23 22.68 -17.21
C PRO A 113 -13.98 21.57 -18.25
N LEU A 114 -14.73 20.48 -18.17
CA LEU A 114 -14.67 19.44 -19.18
C LEU A 114 -15.28 20.00 -20.48
N PRO A 115 -14.57 19.96 -21.62
CA PRO A 115 -15.13 20.41 -22.88
C PRO A 115 -16.29 19.48 -23.28
N LEU A 116 -17.52 19.98 -23.20
CA LEU A 116 -18.74 19.23 -23.56
C LEU A 116 -18.87 19.02 -25.07
N PHE A 117 -18.25 19.89 -25.87
CA PHE A 117 -18.30 19.88 -27.33
C PHE A 117 -16.90 19.65 -27.92
N VAL A 118 -16.47 18.38 -27.93
CA VAL A 118 -15.23 17.97 -28.59
C VAL A 118 -15.51 17.72 -30.07
N THR A 119 -14.85 18.49 -30.94
CA THR A 119 -14.98 18.36 -32.40
C THR A 119 -14.67 16.94 -32.86
N GLN A 120 -15.43 16.47 -33.85
CA GLN A 120 -15.34 15.13 -34.44
C GLN A 120 -15.65 13.97 -33.49
N LYS A 121 -15.85 14.23 -32.19
CA LYS A 121 -16.17 13.19 -31.18
C LYS A 121 -17.58 13.32 -30.62
N THR A 122 -18.18 14.51 -30.67
CA THR A 122 -19.48 14.77 -30.01
C THR A 122 -20.64 14.64 -30.98
N PHE A 123 -21.64 13.84 -30.61
CA PHE A 123 -22.99 13.93 -31.15
C PHE A 123 -23.85 14.77 -30.22
N LEU A 124 -24.64 15.66 -30.80
CA LEU A 124 -25.52 16.56 -30.07
C LEU A 124 -26.92 16.57 -30.66
N ILE A 125 -27.90 16.89 -29.82
CA ILE A 125 -29.30 17.01 -30.22
C ILE A 125 -29.69 18.48 -30.15
N ILE A 126 -30.42 18.94 -31.16
CA ILE A 126 -31.16 20.21 -31.06
C ILE A 126 -32.57 19.88 -30.53
N PRO A 127 -32.99 20.45 -29.39
CA PRO A 127 -34.28 20.15 -28.78
C PRO A 127 -35.47 20.46 -29.70
N ALA A 128 -36.51 19.63 -29.62
CA ALA A 128 -37.77 19.86 -30.31
C ALA A 128 -38.42 21.17 -29.86
N GLY A 129 -38.88 21.97 -30.82
CA GLY A 129 -39.49 23.29 -30.57
C GLY A 129 -38.52 24.47 -30.68
N THR A 130 -37.22 24.22 -30.90
CA THR A 130 -36.25 25.29 -31.16
C THR A 130 -36.58 26.02 -32.47
N LEU A 131 -36.74 27.34 -32.41
CA LEU A 131 -37.00 28.19 -33.57
C LEU A 131 -35.73 28.91 -34.02
N VAL A 132 -35.40 28.79 -35.30
CA VAL A 132 -34.23 29.47 -35.89
C VAL A 132 -34.57 30.16 -37.21
N LEU A 133 -33.83 31.22 -37.50
CA LEU A 133 -33.91 32.00 -38.73
C LEU A 133 -32.66 31.72 -39.58
N THR A 134 -32.87 31.27 -40.80
CA THR A 134 -31.78 31.02 -41.76
C THR A 134 -31.36 32.29 -42.52
N GLU A 135 -30.21 32.24 -43.18
CA GLU A 135 -29.70 33.34 -44.02
C GLU A 135 -30.62 33.67 -45.22
N ASN A 136 -31.42 32.70 -45.66
CA ASN A 136 -32.40 32.88 -46.73
C ASN A 136 -33.73 33.48 -46.24
N GLY A 137 -33.84 33.83 -44.95
CA GLY A 137 -35.06 34.37 -44.35
C GLY A 137 -36.12 33.32 -43.99
N GLU A 138 -35.80 32.03 -44.11
CA GLU A 138 -36.72 30.95 -43.71
C GLU A 138 -36.73 30.80 -42.19
N LEU A 139 -37.93 30.74 -41.60
CA LEU A 139 -38.16 30.44 -40.20
C LEU A 139 -38.52 28.98 -40.05
N LEU A 140 -37.69 28.26 -39.31
CA LEU A 140 -37.74 26.80 -39.21
C LEU A 140 -37.83 26.40 -37.73
N GLN A 141 -38.75 25.49 -37.44
CA GLN A 141 -38.91 24.88 -36.11
C GLN A 141 -38.31 23.48 -36.13
N TRP A 142 -37.34 23.23 -35.26
CA TRP A 142 -36.67 21.95 -35.19
C TRP A 142 -37.54 20.92 -34.47
N THR A 143 -37.54 19.71 -35.01
CA THR A 143 -37.83 18.49 -34.25
C THR A 143 -36.57 18.03 -33.53
N GLU A 144 -36.71 17.14 -32.55
CA GLU A 144 -35.56 16.54 -31.88
C GLU A 144 -34.67 15.84 -32.91
N THR A 145 -33.52 16.44 -33.21
CA THR A 145 -32.67 16.04 -34.35
C THR A 145 -31.24 15.88 -33.89
N LEU A 146 -30.64 14.74 -34.23
CA LEU A 146 -29.25 14.41 -33.93
C LEU A 146 -28.30 15.01 -34.98
N PHE A 147 -27.22 15.61 -34.50
CA PHE A 147 -26.14 16.18 -35.29
C PHE A 147 -24.80 15.64 -34.81
N TRP A 148 -23.85 15.51 -35.75
CA TRP A 148 -22.44 15.31 -35.45
C TRP A 148 -21.71 16.65 -35.49
N LEU A 149 -20.95 16.95 -34.44
CA LEU A 149 -20.15 18.17 -34.36
C LEU A 149 -18.87 18.00 -35.17
N LYS A 150 -18.80 18.65 -36.33
CA LYS A 150 -17.65 18.59 -37.24
C LYS A 150 -16.50 19.49 -36.76
N GLU A 151 -16.82 20.76 -36.51
CA GLU A 151 -15.84 21.81 -36.19
C GLU A 151 -16.49 22.90 -35.32
N ILE A 152 -15.68 23.56 -34.50
CA ILE A 152 -16.03 24.81 -33.83
C ILE A 152 -14.95 25.82 -34.21
N ASN A 153 -15.35 26.95 -34.79
CA ASN A 153 -14.44 28.06 -35.07
C ASN A 153 -15.14 29.41 -34.78
N ASN A 154 -14.50 30.51 -35.17
CA ASN A 154 -14.99 31.86 -34.88
C ASN A 154 -16.37 32.16 -35.52
N ASP A 155 -16.74 31.43 -36.58
CA ASP A 155 -18.02 31.63 -37.27
C ASP A 155 -19.18 30.90 -36.57
N GLY A 156 -18.90 29.88 -35.76
CA GLY A 156 -19.93 29.07 -35.12
C GLY A 156 -19.63 27.58 -34.95
N TYR A 157 -20.71 26.85 -34.68
CA TYR A 157 -20.74 25.39 -34.58
C TYR A 157 -21.11 24.78 -35.92
N TYR A 158 -20.20 24.00 -36.51
CA TYR A 158 -20.42 23.27 -37.75
C TYR A 158 -20.99 21.89 -37.43
N LEU A 159 -22.25 21.70 -37.79
CA LEU A 159 -23.01 20.49 -37.52
C LEU A 159 -23.30 19.73 -38.80
N LEU A 160 -23.17 18.41 -38.74
CA LEU A 160 -23.51 17.50 -39.83
C LEU A 160 -24.71 16.65 -39.46
N ASN A 161 -25.68 16.57 -40.37
CA ASN A 161 -26.79 15.62 -40.29
C ASN A 161 -26.99 14.94 -41.65
N GLN A 162 -26.76 13.62 -41.69
CA GLN A 162 -26.87 12.70 -42.85
C GLN A 162 -26.02 13.08 -44.08
N SER A 163 -26.20 14.29 -44.64
CA SER A 163 -25.38 14.87 -45.73
C SER A 163 -25.48 16.41 -45.80
N GLN A 164 -26.13 17.05 -44.83
CA GLN A 164 -26.31 18.50 -44.79
C GLN A 164 -25.40 19.10 -43.72
N GLU A 165 -24.69 20.14 -44.10
CA GLU A 165 -23.86 20.94 -43.19
C GLU A 165 -24.64 22.17 -42.74
N TRP A 166 -24.62 22.41 -41.43
CA TRP A 166 -25.32 23.49 -40.79
C TRP A 166 -24.33 24.31 -39.97
N LEU A 167 -24.39 25.63 -40.13
CA LEU A 167 -23.62 26.57 -39.33
C LEU A 167 -24.54 27.26 -38.35
N PHE A 168 -24.35 27.01 -37.06
CA PHE A 168 -25.06 27.68 -35.99
C PHE A 168 -24.18 28.76 -35.35
N PRO A 169 -24.76 29.92 -35.00
CA PRO A 169 -24.01 30.99 -34.35
C PRO A 169 -23.51 30.53 -32.97
N LEU A 170 -22.40 31.10 -32.53
CA LEU A 170 -21.86 30.86 -31.18
C LEU A 170 -22.86 31.29 -30.10
N GLU A 171 -23.55 32.41 -30.32
CA GLU A 171 -24.55 32.93 -29.40
C GLU A 171 -25.85 32.13 -29.43
N ASN A 172 -26.37 31.79 -28.25
CA ASN A 172 -27.64 31.08 -28.06
C ASN A 172 -27.70 29.72 -28.77
N PHE A 173 -26.55 29.04 -28.90
CA PHE A 173 -26.48 27.71 -29.48
C PHE A 173 -27.35 26.72 -28.68
N PRO A 174 -28.33 26.04 -29.32
CA PRO A 174 -29.33 25.23 -28.62
C PRO A 174 -28.90 23.77 -28.41
N GLY A 175 -27.72 23.38 -28.87
CA GLY A 175 -27.28 21.98 -28.89
C GLY A 175 -27.06 21.41 -27.48
N ILE A 176 -27.53 20.19 -27.26
CA ILE A 176 -27.28 19.41 -26.04
C ILE A 176 -26.43 18.20 -26.40
N PRO A 177 -25.26 17.97 -25.76
CA PRO A 177 -24.46 16.78 -26.03
C PRO A 177 -25.27 15.52 -25.70
N PHE A 178 -25.33 14.59 -26.64
CA PHE A 178 -26.08 13.33 -26.52
C PHE A 178 -25.16 12.13 -26.34
N ALA A 179 -24.08 12.05 -27.13
CA ALA A 179 -23.12 10.97 -27.05
C ALA A 179 -21.72 11.46 -27.47
N CYS A 180 -20.68 10.78 -26.99
CA CYS A 180 -19.30 11.03 -27.39
C CYS A 180 -18.67 9.73 -27.92
N VAL A 181 -17.93 9.82 -29.01
CA VAL A 181 -17.13 8.72 -29.54
C VAL A 181 -15.94 8.52 -28.61
N ASN A 182 -15.95 7.41 -27.87
CA ASN A 182 -14.81 6.99 -27.09
C ASN A 182 -13.87 6.18 -28.00
N GLU A 183 -12.74 6.76 -28.38
CA GLU A 183 -11.71 6.06 -29.16
C GLU A 183 -11.07 4.99 -28.28
N LEU A 184 -11.28 3.72 -28.62
CA LEU A 184 -10.53 2.62 -27.99
C LEU A 184 -9.02 2.87 -28.20
N PRO A 185 -8.18 2.70 -27.15
CA PRO A 185 -6.75 2.88 -27.29
C PRO A 185 -6.21 2.01 -28.42
N SER A 186 -5.27 2.57 -29.18
CA SER A 186 -4.78 1.93 -30.41
C SER A 186 -4.26 0.51 -30.14
N LYS A 187 -4.30 -0.34 -31.17
CA LYS A 187 -3.79 -1.72 -31.11
C LYS A 187 -2.34 -1.81 -30.58
N ALA A 188 -1.53 -0.76 -30.81
CA ALA A 188 -0.18 -0.64 -30.26
C ALA A 188 -0.17 -0.53 -28.73
N VAL A 189 -1.06 0.29 -28.15
CA VAL A 189 -1.22 0.43 -26.70
C VAL A 189 -1.76 -0.87 -26.07
N LEU A 190 -2.72 -1.53 -26.75
CA LEU A 190 -3.24 -2.83 -26.33
C LEU A 190 -2.24 -3.99 -26.49
N SER A 191 -1.27 -3.88 -27.40
CA SER A 191 -0.16 -4.83 -27.51
C SER A 191 0.93 -4.59 -26.47
N ALA A 192 1.12 -3.35 -26.02
CA ALA A 192 2.02 -3.01 -24.92
C ALA A 192 1.50 -3.51 -23.57
N THR A 193 0.18 -3.65 -23.39
CA THR A 193 -0.41 -4.26 -22.19
C THR A 193 -0.35 -5.80 -22.16
N LYS A 194 0.00 -6.46 -23.28
CA LYS A 194 0.36 -7.90 -23.27
C LYS A 194 1.77 -8.15 -22.73
N ARG A 195 2.55 -7.09 -22.52
CA ARG A 195 3.89 -7.16 -21.95
C ARG A 195 3.79 -7.21 -20.44
N LEU A 196 4.56 -8.10 -19.81
CA LEU A 196 4.72 -8.07 -18.35
C LEU A 196 5.35 -6.74 -17.93
N ASN A 197 4.64 -6.01 -17.09
CA ASN A 197 5.11 -4.76 -16.50
C ASN A 197 5.87 -5.01 -15.19
N PHE A 198 6.57 -3.98 -14.69
CA PHE A 198 7.33 -4.07 -13.44
C PHE A 198 6.55 -4.68 -12.25
N PRO A 199 5.30 -4.26 -11.93
CA PRO A 199 4.53 -4.88 -10.85
C PRO A 199 4.30 -6.39 -11.03
N GLN A 200 3.94 -6.82 -12.24
CA GLN A 200 3.70 -8.24 -12.55
C GLN A 200 5.00 -9.05 -12.41
N LEU A 201 6.11 -8.56 -12.99
CA LEU A 201 7.42 -9.19 -12.86
C LEU A 201 7.83 -9.34 -11.41
N LYS A 202 7.63 -8.31 -10.59
CA LYS A 202 7.95 -8.34 -9.16
C LYS A 202 7.17 -9.44 -8.43
N ILE A 203 5.88 -9.60 -8.72
CA ILE A 203 5.03 -10.64 -8.12
C ILE A 203 5.54 -12.04 -8.51
N LEU A 204 5.81 -12.25 -9.81
CA LEU A 204 6.33 -13.52 -10.32
C LEU A 204 7.68 -13.88 -9.68
N ILE A 205 8.58 -12.91 -9.57
CA ILE A 205 9.90 -13.09 -8.94
C ILE A 205 9.75 -13.46 -7.47
N SER A 206 8.91 -12.74 -6.72
CA SER A 206 8.66 -13.05 -5.31
C SER A 206 8.06 -14.45 -5.12
N LEU A 207 7.10 -14.83 -5.97
CA LEU A 207 6.50 -16.16 -5.93
C LEU A 207 7.54 -17.24 -6.27
N TRP A 208 8.28 -17.07 -7.35
CA TRP A 208 9.31 -18.02 -7.76
C TRP A 208 10.41 -18.19 -6.71
N LEU A 209 10.90 -17.09 -6.13
CA LEU A 209 11.90 -17.11 -5.06
C LEU A 209 11.37 -17.83 -3.81
N SER A 210 10.12 -17.62 -3.43
CA SER A 210 9.56 -18.31 -2.26
C SER A 210 9.47 -19.84 -2.44
N LEU A 211 9.25 -20.30 -3.68
CA LEU A 211 9.15 -21.73 -4.02
C LEU A 211 10.49 -22.40 -4.29
N ASN A 212 11.44 -21.70 -4.92
CA ASN A 212 12.66 -22.32 -5.46
C ASN A 212 13.95 -21.87 -4.76
N SER A 213 13.91 -20.79 -3.97
CA SER A 213 15.12 -20.33 -3.26
C SER A 213 15.51 -21.31 -2.16
N PRO A 214 16.79 -21.71 -2.08
CA PRO A 214 17.32 -22.51 -0.98
C PRO A 214 17.00 -21.91 0.39
N VAL A 215 16.84 -22.76 1.39
CA VAL A 215 16.55 -22.33 2.77
C VAL A 215 17.74 -21.55 3.34
N ASP A 216 18.96 -22.01 3.08
CA ASP A 216 20.24 -21.46 3.52
C ASP A 216 20.82 -20.43 2.53
N ILE A 217 19.96 -19.70 1.82
CA ILE A 217 20.36 -18.74 0.79
C ILE A 217 21.33 -17.66 1.30
N LEU A 218 21.23 -17.25 2.56
CA LEU A 218 22.12 -16.24 3.13
C LEU A 218 23.56 -16.75 3.26
N GLU A 219 23.75 -17.98 3.75
CA GLU A 219 25.05 -18.64 3.81
C GLU A 219 25.61 -18.93 2.42
N LEU A 220 24.76 -19.35 1.47
CA LEU A 220 25.18 -19.58 0.09
C LEU A 220 25.69 -18.29 -0.57
N ILE A 221 25.03 -17.15 -0.36
CA ILE A 221 25.52 -15.85 -0.86
C ILE A 221 26.85 -15.46 -0.20
N TYR A 222 27.02 -15.73 1.09
CA TYR A 222 28.27 -15.46 1.80
C TYR A 222 29.43 -16.29 1.26
N HIS A 223 29.20 -17.56 0.93
CA HIS A 223 30.22 -18.45 0.40
C HIS A 223 30.44 -18.33 -1.11
N ASN A 224 29.41 -17.97 -1.86
CA ASN A 224 29.43 -17.85 -3.31
C ASN A 224 28.69 -16.59 -3.77
N GLY A 225 29.46 -15.61 -4.25
CA GLY A 225 28.93 -14.35 -4.80
C GLY A 225 28.08 -14.52 -6.07
N GLU A 226 28.19 -15.65 -6.77
CA GLU A 226 27.44 -15.92 -8.00
C GLU A 226 26.03 -16.46 -7.75
N THR A 227 25.67 -16.79 -6.50
CA THR A 227 24.38 -17.40 -6.15
C THR A 227 23.17 -16.56 -6.61
N GLU A 228 23.25 -15.22 -6.53
CA GLU A 228 22.17 -14.36 -7.05
C GLU A 228 22.05 -14.48 -8.58
N ILE A 229 23.18 -14.51 -9.28
CA ILE A 229 23.24 -14.59 -10.75
C ILE A 229 22.64 -15.91 -11.21
N ASP A 230 22.99 -17.01 -10.55
CA ASP A 230 22.46 -18.34 -10.85
C ASP A 230 20.94 -18.42 -10.64
N LEU A 231 20.43 -17.89 -9.52
CA LEU A 231 18.99 -17.83 -9.26
C LEU A 231 18.27 -16.97 -10.30
N LYS A 232 18.84 -15.83 -10.68
CA LYS A 232 18.29 -14.98 -11.73
C LYS A 232 18.21 -15.71 -13.06
N TYR A 233 19.26 -16.45 -13.39
CA TYR A 233 19.33 -17.23 -14.62
C TYR A 233 18.30 -18.36 -14.65
N GLN A 234 18.11 -19.06 -13.52
CA GLN A 234 17.07 -20.08 -13.36
C GLN A 234 15.67 -19.48 -13.49
N PHE A 235 15.41 -18.31 -12.89
CA PHE A 235 14.13 -17.61 -13.04
C PHE A 235 13.85 -17.23 -14.49
N ILE A 236 14.85 -16.70 -15.22
CA ILE A 236 14.69 -16.31 -16.63
C ILE A 236 14.33 -17.53 -17.52
N ARG A 237 14.85 -18.71 -17.18
CA ARG A 237 14.56 -19.97 -17.86
C ARG A 237 13.30 -20.68 -17.39
N SER A 238 12.64 -20.17 -16.35
CA SER A 238 11.47 -20.82 -15.75
C SER A 238 10.22 -20.66 -16.63
N GLU A 239 9.24 -21.53 -16.41
CA GLU A 239 7.93 -21.46 -17.06
C GLU A 239 7.19 -20.14 -16.79
N TYR A 240 7.55 -19.42 -15.72
CA TYR A 240 6.94 -18.13 -15.34
C TYR A 240 7.37 -16.97 -16.25
N LEU A 241 8.46 -17.13 -17.01
CA LEU A 241 9.01 -16.08 -17.88
C LEU A 241 9.24 -16.56 -19.32
N ALA A 242 9.27 -17.88 -19.55
CA ALA A 242 9.48 -18.45 -20.88
C ALA A 242 8.35 -18.06 -21.85
N GLY A 243 8.71 -17.39 -22.95
CA GLY A 243 7.75 -16.97 -23.99
C GLY A 243 7.01 -15.67 -23.69
N GLU A 244 7.22 -15.08 -22.51
CA GLU A 244 6.62 -13.80 -22.12
C GLU A 244 7.42 -12.62 -22.69
N ASN A 245 6.72 -11.52 -23.00
CA ASN A 245 7.35 -10.29 -23.46
C ASN A 245 7.52 -9.34 -22.26
N TYR A 246 8.71 -8.78 -22.05
CA TYR A 246 9.03 -7.86 -20.95
C TYR A 246 10.18 -6.92 -21.30
N LEU A 247 10.26 -5.76 -20.61
CA LEU A 247 11.41 -4.86 -20.73
C LEU A 247 12.55 -5.42 -19.90
N GLN A 248 13.75 -5.48 -20.48
CA GLN A 248 14.94 -5.90 -19.74
C GLN A 248 15.21 -4.98 -18.53
N THR A 249 14.97 -3.67 -18.70
CA THR A 249 15.07 -2.67 -17.63
C THR A 249 14.08 -2.96 -16.49
N ASP A 250 12.85 -3.33 -16.82
CA ASP A 250 11.82 -3.64 -15.83
C ASP A 250 12.13 -4.95 -15.11
N LEU A 251 12.62 -5.96 -15.82
CA LEU A 251 13.07 -7.23 -15.24
C LEU A 251 14.21 -7.00 -14.25
N GLU A 252 15.20 -6.18 -14.59
CA GLU A 252 16.33 -5.88 -13.72
C GLU A 252 15.91 -5.13 -12.46
N ALA A 253 15.06 -4.11 -12.61
CA ALA A 253 14.52 -3.37 -11.49
C ALA A 253 13.63 -4.25 -10.59
N ALA A 254 12.77 -5.07 -11.20
CA ALA A 254 11.88 -5.98 -10.49
C ALA A 254 12.67 -7.06 -9.75
N TRP A 255 13.71 -7.63 -10.37
CA TRP A 255 14.59 -8.61 -9.75
C TRP A 255 15.30 -8.02 -8.54
N LYS A 256 15.97 -6.88 -8.68
CA LYS A 256 16.66 -6.21 -7.57
C LYS A 256 15.72 -5.96 -6.39
N THR A 257 14.50 -5.50 -6.68
CA THR A 257 13.50 -5.22 -5.64
C THR A 257 12.96 -6.50 -4.99
N GLY A 258 12.57 -7.48 -5.81
CA GLY A 258 12.01 -8.76 -5.35
C GLY A 258 13.03 -9.57 -4.54
N PHE A 259 14.26 -9.65 -5.02
CA PHE A 259 15.35 -10.34 -4.35
C PHE A 259 15.72 -9.66 -3.02
N SER A 260 15.81 -8.33 -2.98
CA SER A 260 16.07 -7.60 -1.72
C SER A 260 14.98 -7.85 -0.68
N LEU A 261 13.70 -7.84 -1.08
CA LEU A 261 12.59 -8.16 -0.19
C LEU A 261 12.64 -9.62 0.30
N HIS A 262 12.96 -10.55 -0.59
CA HIS A 262 13.15 -11.96 -0.24
C HIS A 262 14.27 -12.15 0.77
N LEU A 263 15.43 -11.51 0.57
CA LEU A 263 16.52 -11.55 1.54
C LEU A 263 16.08 -10.99 2.90
N LYS A 264 15.37 -9.87 2.92
CA LYS A 264 14.85 -9.28 4.18
C LYS A 264 13.94 -10.26 4.92
N GLU A 265 13.05 -10.94 4.21
CA GLU A 265 12.20 -11.99 4.79
C GLU A 265 13.06 -13.13 5.35
N ARG A 266 13.98 -13.67 4.55
CA ARG A 266 14.91 -14.74 4.96
C ARG A 266 15.76 -14.38 6.17
N LYS A 267 16.26 -13.13 6.29
CA LYS A 267 17.03 -12.63 7.46
C LYS A 267 16.22 -12.75 8.77
N SER A 268 14.90 -12.58 8.70
CA SER A 268 13.99 -12.64 9.86
C SER A 268 13.39 -14.03 10.10
N SER A 269 13.07 -14.78 9.03
CA SER A 269 12.37 -16.06 9.14
C SER A 269 13.34 -17.24 9.38
N ILE A 270 14.48 -17.28 8.68
CA ILE A 270 15.47 -18.36 8.75
C ILE A 270 16.76 -17.90 9.43
N GLY A 271 17.25 -16.71 9.05
CA GLY A 271 18.50 -16.14 9.54
C GLY A 271 19.74 -16.75 8.90
N MET A 272 20.90 -16.42 9.47
CA MET A 272 22.21 -16.84 8.99
C MET A 272 23.09 -17.25 10.17
N PHE A 273 23.81 -18.36 10.06
CA PHE A 273 24.65 -18.94 11.10
C PHE A 273 23.92 -19.22 12.43
N GLY A 274 22.62 -19.47 12.37
CA GLY A 274 21.76 -19.66 13.54
C GLY A 274 21.39 -18.37 14.28
N PHE A 275 21.61 -17.20 13.68
CA PHE A 275 21.16 -15.89 14.15
C PHE A 275 20.09 -15.34 13.21
N LYS A 276 19.04 -14.70 13.74
CA LYS A 276 18.03 -14.01 12.94
C LYS A 276 18.01 -12.52 13.28
N ALA A 277 17.54 -11.70 12.35
CA ALA A 277 17.26 -10.31 12.63
C ALA A 277 16.28 -10.18 13.81
N ASP A 278 16.46 -9.13 14.62
CA ASP A 278 15.71 -8.83 15.84
C ASP A 278 15.85 -9.85 16.97
N TRP A 279 16.72 -10.86 16.83
CA TRP A 279 16.98 -11.80 17.92
C TRP A 279 17.88 -11.20 18.98
N ARG A 280 17.52 -11.45 20.23
CA ARG A 280 18.33 -11.11 21.39
C ARG A 280 19.43 -12.14 21.58
N ILE A 281 20.61 -11.67 21.94
CA ILE A 281 21.82 -12.47 22.11
C ILE A 281 22.49 -12.12 23.45
N VAL A 282 23.41 -13.00 23.88
CA VAL A 282 24.26 -12.79 25.04
C VAL A 282 25.70 -13.12 24.69
N GLN A 283 26.61 -12.27 25.14
CA GLN A 283 28.04 -12.56 25.20
C GLN A 283 28.39 -13.00 26.61
N CYS A 284 29.11 -14.12 26.73
CA CYS A 284 29.56 -14.65 28.02
C CYS A 284 31.07 -14.49 28.16
N THR A 285 31.52 -13.53 28.98
CA THR A 285 32.95 -13.35 29.30
C THR A 285 33.27 -14.07 30.61
N PRO A 286 34.20 -15.04 30.64
CA PRO A 286 34.60 -15.68 31.89
C PRO A 286 35.21 -14.65 32.83
N LYS A 287 34.74 -14.56 34.08
CA LYS A 287 35.50 -13.83 35.11
C LYS A 287 36.77 -14.59 35.39
N THR A 288 37.90 -13.90 35.33
CA THR A 288 39.14 -14.41 35.89
C THR A 288 38.93 -14.65 37.38
N VAL A 289 38.88 -15.92 37.77
CA VAL A 289 38.79 -16.32 39.17
C VAL A 289 40.14 -16.01 39.80
N THR A 290 40.25 -14.93 40.56
CA THR A 290 41.28 -14.85 41.60
C THR A 290 40.97 -15.94 42.62
N VAL A 291 41.82 -16.97 42.62
CA VAL A 291 41.71 -18.12 43.52
C VAL A 291 41.81 -17.63 44.97
N SER A 292 40.68 -17.44 45.66
CA SER A 292 40.67 -17.42 47.11
C SER A 292 40.64 -18.87 47.60
N ARG A 293 41.71 -19.27 48.27
CA ARG A 293 42.00 -20.65 48.72
C ARG A 293 41.03 -21.21 49.78
N SER A 294 39.88 -20.60 50.05
CA SER A 294 39.02 -21.04 51.16
C SER A 294 37.91 -22.01 50.77
N HIS A 295 37.45 -22.09 49.53
CA HIS A 295 36.41 -23.06 49.15
C HIS A 295 36.60 -23.61 47.73
N ASN A 296 36.79 -24.92 47.60
CA ASN A 296 36.82 -25.70 46.35
C ASN A 296 35.46 -25.67 45.62
N ASN A 297 34.98 -24.50 45.22
CA ASN A 297 33.83 -24.33 44.35
C ASN A 297 34.29 -23.56 43.11
N HIS A 298 34.68 -24.29 42.07
CA HIS A 298 34.87 -23.74 40.73
C HIS A 298 33.50 -23.35 40.13
N HIS A 299 32.92 -22.25 40.63
CA HIS A 299 31.89 -21.56 39.87
C HIS A 299 32.61 -20.63 38.89
N CYS A 300 32.73 -21.04 37.63
CA CYS A 300 33.02 -20.08 36.56
C CYS A 300 31.87 -19.06 36.56
N THR A 301 32.10 -17.92 37.18
CA THR A 301 31.21 -16.77 37.09
C THR A 301 31.48 -16.09 35.76
N TYR A 302 30.44 -15.83 34.97
CA TYR A 302 30.55 -15.07 33.73
C TYR A 302 30.04 -13.64 33.96
N ASP A 303 30.64 -12.68 33.27
CA ASP A 303 29.99 -11.43 32.96
C ASP A 303 29.16 -11.61 31.68
N TYR A 304 27.96 -11.03 31.68
CA TYR A 304 27.01 -11.15 30.58
C TYR A 304 26.76 -9.79 29.96
N GLN A 305 26.95 -9.69 28.66
CA GLN A 305 26.58 -8.53 27.86
C GLN A 305 25.45 -8.93 26.92
N PHE A 306 24.35 -8.17 26.92
CA PHE A 306 23.19 -8.45 26.08
C PHE A 306 23.18 -7.53 24.86
N GLY A 307 22.68 -8.04 23.75
CA GLY A 307 22.51 -7.28 22.52
C GLY A 307 21.39 -7.82 21.65
N THR A 308 21.18 -7.19 20.51
CA THR A 308 20.18 -7.56 19.51
C THR A 308 20.84 -7.58 18.14
N VAL A 309 20.57 -8.62 17.34
CA VAL A 309 20.98 -8.68 15.95
C VAL A 309 20.13 -7.70 15.15
N ILE A 310 20.74 -6.65 14.62
CA ILE A 310 20.03 -5.59 13.88
C ILE A 310 20.01 -5.84 12.38
N ASP A 311 21.00 -6.56 11.85
CA ASP A 311 21.04 -6.94 10.44
C ASP A 311 21.97 -8.15 10.23
N LEU A 312 21.75 -8.81 9.10
CA LEU A 312 22.56 -9.91 8.59
C LEU A 312 22.91 -9.62 7.14
N GLU A 313 24.13 -9.16 6.84
CA GLU A 313 24.53 -8.76 5.49
C GLU A 313 25.47 -9.82 4.87
N PRO A 314 24.95 -10.78 4.08
CA PRO A 314 25.73 -11.92 3.61
C PRO A 314 26.86 -11.52 2.65
N ARG A 315 26.83 -10.31 2.07
CA ARG A 315 27.91 -9.80 1.20
C ARG A 315 29.03 -9.09 1.94
N SER A 316 28.86 -8.87 3.23
CA SER A 316 29.85 -8.21 4.07
C SER A 316 30.87 -9.22 4.57
N ASP A 317 32.15 -8.80 4.65
CA ASP A 317 33.20 -9.58 5.32
C ASP A 317 32.81 -9.91 6.76
N LYS A 318 32.09 -9.00 7.43
CA LYS A 318 31.52 -9.17 8.77
C LYS A 318 30.00 -9.14 8.68
N PRO A 319 29.36 -10.29 8.45
CA PRO A 319 27.98 -10.32 8.00
C PRO A 319 26.96 -10.24 9.14
N VAL A 320 27.35 -10.34 10.42
CA VAL A 320 26.40 -10.25 11.54
C VAL A 320 26.57 -8.93 12.29
N SER A 321 25.55 -8.07 12.26
CA SER A 321 25.54 -6.79 12.96
C SER A 321 24.73 -6.87 14.25
N ILE A 322 25.35 -6.55 15.38
CA ILE A 322 24.77 -6.62 16.72
C ILE A 322 24.82 -5.25 17.36
N GLN A 323 23.69 -4.77 17.86
CA GLN A 323 23.62 -3.62 18.74
C GLN A 323 23.64 -4.07 20.21
N TRP A 324 24.62 -3.58 20.98
CA TRP A 324 24.79 -3.94 22.38
C TRP A 324 23.99 -3.01 23.32
N GLU A 325 23.31 -3.58 24.31
CA GLU A 325 22.42 -2.83 25.22
C GLU A 325 23.16 -1.87 26.16
N HIS A 326 24.42 -2.15 26.51
CA HIS A 326 25.13 -1.39 27.55
C HIS A 326 25.61 -0.02 27.07
N ASN A 327 26.00 0.09 25.81
CA ASN A 327 26.65 1.27 25.23
C ASN A 327 26.02 1.71 23.89
N GLU A 328 24.92 1.07 23.49
CA GLU A 328 24.24 1.25 22.19
C GLU A 328 25.17 1.13 20.97
N SER A 329 26.37 0.54 21.16
CA SER A 329 27.34 0.36 20.10
C SER A 329 26.91 -0.74 19.15
N THR A 330 27.21 -0.55 17.87
CA THR A 330 27.04 -1.59 16.85
C THR A 330 28.38 -2.24 16.59
N GLY A 331 28.44 -3.56 16.77
CA GLY A 331 29.57 -4.39 16.39
C GLY A 331 29.21 -5.27 15.20
N ASN A 332 30.12 -5.41 14.24
CA ASN A 332 30.00 -6.35 13.13
C ASN A 332 30.93 -7.53 13.36
N TYR A 333 30.44 -8.74 13.12
CA TYR A 333 31.15 -9.97 13.45
C TYR A 333 31.11 -10.99 12.30
N THR A 334 32.22 -11.72 12.20
CA THR A 334 32.31 -12.99 11.47
C THR A 334 31.87 -14.16 12.36
N LEU A 335 31.54 -15.31 11.76
CA LEU A 335 31.21 -16.52 12.52
C LEU A 335 32.35 -16.98 13.47
N PRO A 336 33.64 -16.96 13.09
CA PRO A 336 34.74 -17.23 14.01
C PRO A 336 34.80 -16.24 15.19
N GLU A 337 34.60 -14.95 14.95
CA GLU A 337 34.59 -13.94 16.02
C GLU A 337 33.41 -14.14 16.98
N ILE A 338 32.22 -14.49 16.47
CA ILE A 338 31.06 -14.85 17.31
C ILE A 338 31.40 -16.00 18.25
N ARG A 339 32.02 -17.05 17.72
CA ARG A 339 32.43 -18.23 18.52
C ARG A 339 33.51 -17.88 19.54
N ALA A 340 34.54 -17.15 19.13
CA ALA A 340 35.65 -16.72 19.99
C ALA A 340 35.17 -15.83 21.14
N ASN A 341 34.18 -14.97 20.88
CA ASN A 341 33.59 -14.07 21.88
C ASN A 341 32.49 -14.74 22.72
N PHE A 342 32.19 -16.02 22.52
CA PHE A 342 31.09 -16.73 23.19
C PHE A 342 29.75 -16.00 23.06
N ILE A 343 29.48 -15.47 21.87
CA ILE A 343 28.20 -14.84 21.53
C ILE A 343 27.21 -15.93 21.17
N SER A 344 26.08 -15.97 21.87
CA SER A 344 25.03 -16.97 21.67
C SER A 344 23.66 -16.32 21.64
N GLN A 345 22.76 -16.85 20.80
CA GLN A 345 21.34 -16.54 20.86
C GLN A 345 20.76 -16.90 22.24
N ILE A 346 19.80 -16.10 22.70
CA ILE A 346 19.01 -16.40 23.89
C ILE A 346 17.53 -16.51 23.54
N VAL A 347 16.90 -17.55 24.07
CA VAL A 347 15.48 -17.83 23.82
C VAL A 347 14.71 -17.73 25.12
N LEU A 348 13.61 -16.98 25.10
CA LEU A 348 12.61 -17.04 26.17
C LEU A 348 11.73 -18.27 25.96
N VAL A 349 11.72 -19.17 26.93
CA VAL A 349 10.79 -20.29 27.00
C VAL A 349 9.73 -19.98 28.04
N LYS A 350 8.49 -19.88 27.58
CA LYS A 350 7.33 -19.63 28.43
C LYS A 350 6.75 -20.96 28.92
N ILE A 351 6.64 -21.11 30.23
CA ILE A 351 6.03 -22.30 30.86
C ILE A 351 4.56 -22.00 31.19
N SER A 352 4.27 -20.78 31.68
CA SER A 352 2.91 -20.28 31.94
C SER A 352 2.82 -18.78 31.65
N ASP A 353 1.63 -18.18 31.81
CA ASP A 353 1.44 -16.73 31.63
C ASP A 353 2.30 -15.87 32.58
N GLN A 354 2.73 -16.45 33.71
CA GLN A 354 3.51 -15.81 34.76
C GLN A 354 4.94 -16.38 34.89
N VAL A 355 5.24 -17.57 34.38
CA VAL A 355 6.55 -18.21 34.60
C VAL A 355 7.23 -18.57 33.29
N GLY A 356 8.52 -18.26 33.20
CA GLY A 356 9.35 -18.63 32.06
C GLY A 356 10.82 -18.62 32.43
N TYR A 357 11.67 -18.95 31.46
CA TYR A 357 13.11 -18.82 31.61
C TYR A 357 13.77 -18.42 30.30
N ILE A 358 14.91 -17.76 30.41
CA ILE A 358 15.80 -17.47 29.29
C ILE A 358 16.97 -18.45 29.35
N LEU A 359 17.30 -19.04 28.21
CA LEU A 359 18.44 -19.95 28.06
C LEU A 359 19.25 -19.55 26.81
N SER A 360 20.58 -19.53 26.92
CA SER A 360 21.44 -19.41 25.73
C SER A 360 21.56 -20.73 24.99
N ALA A 361 21.77 -20.69 23.68
CA ALA A 361 21.98 -21.91 22.88
C ALA A 361 23.16 -22.77 23.38
N ASP A 362 24.23 -22.14 23.86
CA ASP A 362 25.39 -22.82 24.46
C ASP A 362 25.17 -23.27 25.91
N ARG A 363 23.98 -23.03 26.48
CA ARG A 363 23.54 -23.37 27.84
C ARG A 363 24.39 -22.76 28.96
N LYS A 364 25.22 -21.76 28.68
CA LYS A 364 26.03 -21.06 29.69
C LYS A 364 25.23 -20.01 30.46
N PHE A 365 24.24 -19.40 29.81
CA PHE A 365 23.34 -18.44 30.44
C PHE A 365 21.99 -19.09 30.72
N TYR A 366 21.51 -18.95 31.96
CA TYR A 366 20.16 -19.33 32.39
C TYR A 366 19.62 -18.28 33.35
N GLN A 367 18.38 -17.85 33.13
CA GLN A 367 17.67 -16.96 34.05
C GLN A 367 16.20 -17.36 34.13
N ALA A 368 15.72 -17.70 35.32
CA ALA A 368 14.29 -17.90 35.56
C ALA A 368 13.59 -16.56 35.80
N ILE A 369 12.35 -16.47 35.33
CA ILE A 369 11.51 -15.29 35.35
C ILE A 369 10.16 -15.66 35.97
N VAL A 370 9.74 -14.88 36.97
CA VAL A 370 8.40 -14.98 37.56
C VAL A 370 7.73 -13.62 37.53
N GLY A 371 6.57 -13.53 36.89
CA GLY A 371 5.81 -12.32 36.62
C GLY A 371 4.52 -12.22 37.43
N PHE A 372 4.14 -10.99 37.78
CA PHE A 372 2.96 -10.68 38.60
C PHE A 372 2.20 -9.47 38.07
N ALA A 373 0.89 -9.44 38.33
CA ALA A 373 0.03 -8.31 37.99
C ALA A 373 0.20 -7.11 38.95
N SER A 374 0.52 -7.37 40.23
CA SER A 374 0.67 -6.33 41.27
C SER A 374 1.89 -6.58 42.17
N LYS A 375 2.39 -5.52 42.81
CA LYS A 375 3.49 -5.62 43.78
C LYS A 375 3.08 -6.41 45.03
N SER A 376 1.85 -6.22 45.51
CA SER A 376 1.36 -6.87 46.74
C SER A 376 1.34 -8.39 46.60
N VAL A 377 0.86 -8.90 45.46
CA VAL A 377 0.85 -10.34 45.17
C VAL A 377 2.29 -10.85 45.05
N ALA A 378 3.16 -10.15 44.32
CA ALA A 378 4.57 -10.52 44.19
C ALA A 378 5.25 -10.67 45.56
N HIS A 379 5.08 -9.71 46.46
CA HIS A 379 5.68 -9.74 47.79
C HIS A 379 5.18 -10.90 48.66
N SER A 380 3.90 -11.30 48.53
CA SER A 380 3.39 -12.47 49.27
C SER A 380 4.13 -13.75 48.87
N TRP A 381 4.37 -13.95 47.57
CA TRP A 381 5.03 -15.14 47.05
C TRP A 381 6.55 -15.18 47.23
N TRP A 382 7.18 -14.04 47.52
CA TRP A 382 8.64 -13.89 47.57
C TRP A 382 9.36 -15.01 48.34
N ARG A 383 8.90 -15.32 49.57
CA ARG A 383 9.55 -16.34 50.41
C ARG A 383 9.46 -17.74 49.80
N ARG A 384 8.30 -18.11 49.26
CA ARG A 384 8.09 -19.43 48.64
C ARG A 384 8.91 -19.58 47.37
N ILE A 385 8.95 -18.55 46.52
CA ILE A 385 9.72 -18.56 45.28
C ILE A 385 11.22 -18.60 45.57
N LYS A 386 11.69 -17.80 46.54
CA LYS A 386 13.10 -17.78 46.95
C LYS A 386 13.57 -19.16 47.43
N LYS A 387 12.69 -19.93 48.09
CA LYS A 387 12.97 -21.30 48.53
C LYS A 387 13.22 -22.26 47.36
N GLU A 388 12.42 -22.15 46.30
CA GLU A 388 12.51 -23.04 45.14
C GLU A 388 13.58 -22.62 44.13
N LEU A 389 13.66 -21.32 43.83
CA LEU A 389 14.48 -20.78 42.73
C LEU A 389 15.81 -20.16 43.20
N GLY A 390 16.04 -20.04 44.51
CA GLY A 390 17.26 -19.44 45.06
C GLY A 390 17.20 -17.92 45.11
N HIS A 391 18.35 -17.27 44.88
CA HIS A 391 18.43 -15.81 45.00
C HIS A 391 17.63 -15.10 43.90
N LEU A 392 16.73 -14.22 44.32
CA LEU A 392 15.88 -13.42 43.45
C LEU A 392 16.38 -11.97 43.41
N SER A 393 16.22 -11.31 42.26
CA SER A 393 16.43 -9.87 42.13
C SER A 393 15.40 -9.08 42.92
N ASP A 394 15.61 -7.77 43.06
CA ASP A 394 14.53 -6.86 43.43
C ASP A 394 13.36 -6.95 42.44
N LEU A 395 12.17 -6.53 42.90
CA LEU A 395 10.97 -6.55 42.08
C LEU A 395 11.07 -5.48 40.99
N LYS A 396 11.17 -5.92 39.74
CA LYS A 396 11.32 -5.03 38.59
C LYS A 396 9.98 -4.79 37.91
N SER A 397 9.67 -3.55 37.58
CA SER A 397 8.52 -3.24 36.73
C SER A 397 8.80 -3.59 35.27
N ASN A 398 7.75 -3.78 34.48
CA ASN A 398 7.84 -4.08 33.03
C ASN A 398 8.49 -2.98 32.16
N TYR A 399 8.71 -1.79 32.71
CA TYR A 399 9.45 -0.70 32.06
C TYR A 399 10.93 -0.66 32.44
N HIS A 400 11.37 -1.47 33.41
CA HIS A 400 12.77 -1.53 33.80
C HIS A 400 13.62 -2.11 32.65
N PRO A 401 14.79 -1.51 32.30
CA PRO A 401 15.58 -1.90 31.13
C PRO A 401 15.85 -3.41 31.03
N SER A 402 16.24 -4.03 32.14
CA SER A 402 16.56 -5.46 32.17
C SER A 402 15.39 -6.43 31.97
N VAL A 403 14.13 -5.96 31.92
CA VAL A 403 12.93 -6.80 31.68
C VAL A 403 12.00 -6.19 30.63
N LYS A 404 12.36 -5.05 30.04
CA LYS A 404 11.57 -4.36 29.01
C LYS A 404 11.28 -5.27 27.81
N HIS A 405 12.21 -6.16 27.46
CA HIS A 405 12.06 -7.15 26.39
C HIS A 405 10.95 -8.19 26.65
N LEU A 406 10.49 -8.35 27.90
CA LEU A 406 9.39 -9.24 28.27
C LEU A 406 8.02 -8.59 28.11
N LYS A 407 7.99 -7.28 27.85
CA LYS A 407 6.76 -6.52 27.63
C LYS A 407 6.04 -7.11 26.42
N ASN A 408 4.81 -7.58 26.64
CA ASN A 408 3.93 -8.29 25.68
C ASN A 408 4.22 -9.80 25.51
N GLN A 409 5.33 -10.33 26.03
CA GLN A 409 5.59 -11.79 25.99
C GLN A 409 4.95 -12.53 27.18
N MET A 410 4.80 -11.84 28.32
CA MET A 410 4.18 -12.36 29.55
C MET A 410 3.08 -11.42 30.04
N LYS A 411 1.99 -11.96 30.60
CA LYS A 411 0.87 -11.17 31.14
C LYS A 411 1.19 -10.68 32.56
N ALA A 412 2.27 -9.89 32.68
CA ALA A 412 2.78 -9.41 33.97
C ALA A 412 3.24 -7.95 33.90
N LYS A 413 3.09 -7.24 35.02
CA LYS A 413 3.55 -5.85 35.22
C LYS A 413 4.82 -5.77 36.05
N TYR A 414 5.07 -6.78 36.88
CA TYR A 414 6.23 -6.86 37.78
C TYR A 414 6.91 -8.22 37.67
N PHE A 415 8.22 -8.27 37.84
CA PHE A 415 9.03 -9.46 37.60
C PHE A 415 10.09 -9.66 38.70
N TYR A 416 10.25 -10.90 39.13
CA TYR A 416 11.43 -11.40 39.82
C TYR A 416 12.29 -12.21 38.85
N LEU A 417 13.61 -11.97 38.91
CA LEU A 417 14.61 -12.71 38.14
C LEU A 417 15.44 -13.56 39.10
N ALA A 418 15.57 -14.85 38.85
CA ALA A 418 16.49 -15.69 39.62
C ALA A 418 17.93 -15.43 39.14
N GLN A 419 18.76 -14.88 40.02
CA GLN A 419 20.16 -14.50 39.72
C GLN A 419 21.15 -15.59 40.13
N PHE A 420 20.81 -16.40 41.15
CA PHE A 420 21.63 -17.53 41.59
C PHE A 420 20.72 -18.72 41.94
N PRO A 421 20.45 -19.61 40.96
CA PRO A 421 19.63 -20.77 41.21
C PRO A 421 20.27 -21.71 42.23
N HIS A 422 19.48 -22.18 43.19
CA HIS A 422 19.94 -23.10 44.23
C HIS A 422 20.45 -24.43 43.64
N GLN A 423 19.80 -24.88 42.56
CA GLN A 423 20.10 -26.15 41.90
C GLN A 423 21.29 -26.03 40.96
N LYS A 424 22.18 -27.03 40.98
CA LYS A 424 23.41 -27.05 40.17
C LYS A 424 23.15 -27.40 38.70
N THR A 425 22.23 -28.33 38.42
CA THR A 425 21.97 -28.82 37.06
C THR A 425 20.77 -28.11 36.42
N LEU A 426 20.81 -27.92 35.09
CA LEU A 426 19.71 -27.32 34.34
C LEU A 426 18.40 -28.10 34.52
N ASN A 427 18.44 -29.43 34.44
CA ASN A 427 17.25 -30.27 34.60
C ASN A 427 16.59 -30.09 35.97
N ALA A 428 17.37 -29.97 37.04
CA ALA A 428 16.83 -29.70 38.37
C ALA A 428 16.22 -28.28 38.44
N ARG A 429 16.90 -27.27 37.89
CA ARG A 429 16.37 -25.89 37.82
C ARG A 429 15.02 -25.84 37.12
N LEU A 430 14.88 -26.53 35.99
CA LEU A 430 13.63 -26.59 35.22
C LEU A 430 12.51 -27.32 35.98
N ARG A 431 12.82 -28.40 36.70
CA ARG A 431 11.83 -29.09 37.55
C ARG A 431 11.28 -28.18 38.64
N HIS A 432 12.13 -27.47 39.36
CA HIS A 432 11.70 -26.53 40.40
C HIS A 432 10.93 -25.33 39.82
N LEU A 433 11.33 -24.87 38.63
CA LEU A 433 10.58 -23.83 37.91
C LEU A 433 9.18 -24.32 37.49
N GLN A 434 9.04 -25.57 37.10
CA GLN A 434 7.75 -26.19 36.79
C GLN A 434 6.83 -26.26 38.02
N ILE A 435 7.38 -26.55 39.20
CA ILE A 435 6.63 -26.52 40.46
C ILE A 435 6.06 -25.12 40.70
N VAL A 436 6.89 -24.09 40.54
CA VAL A 436 6.47 -22.68 40.69
C VAL A 436 5.42 -22.30 39.64
N ALA A 437 5.56 -22.79 38.40
CA ALA A 437 4.59 -22.55 37.33
C ALA A 437 3.21 -23.17 37.59
N ASN A 438 3.14 -24.22 38.40
CA ASN A 438 1.88 -24.86 38.79
C ASN A 438 1.15 -24.13 39.93
N TRP A 439 1.74 -23.07 40.50
CA TRP A 439 1.08 -22.25 41.54
C TRP A 439 0.14 -21.21 40.93
N ASP A 440 -0.94 -20.87 41.66
CA ASP A 440 -1.83 -19.76 41.30
C ASP A 440 -1.20 -18.42 41.72
N LEU A 441 -0.25 -17.94 40.92
CA LEU A 441 0.48 -16.69 41.13
C LEU A 441 -0.37 -15.42 40.91
N THR A 442 -1.67 -15.56 40.63
CA THR A 442 -2.60 -14.43 40.49
C THR A 442 -3.19 -13.98 41.82
N LYS A 443 -3.16 -14.86 42.82
CA LYS A 443 -3.71 -14.62 44.17
C LYS A 443 -2.60 -14.49 45.19
N HIS A 444 -2.90 -13.97 46.37
CA HIS A 444 -1.96 -13.95 47.48
C HIS A 444 -1.58 -15.36 47.92
N SER A 445 -0.31 -15.57 48.26
CA SER A 445 0.09 -16.82 48.90
C SER A 445 -0.45 -16.85 50.33
N HIS A 446 -1.29 -17.83 50.64
CA HIS A 446 -1.72 -18.11 52.02
C HIS A 446 -0.57 -18.66 52.87
#